data_AF-A0A9N9GSJ2-F1
#
_entry.id   AF-A0A9N9GSJ2-F1
#
_cell.length_a   1.000
_cell.length_b   1.000
_cell.length_c   1.000
_cell.angle_alpha   90.00
_cell.angle_beta   90.00
_cell.angle_gamma   90.00
#
_symmetry.space_group_name_H-M   'P 1'
#
loop_
_entity.id
_entity.type
_entity.pdbx_description
1 polymer ?
#
loop_
_entity_poly.entity_id
_entity_poly.type
_entity_poly.pdbx_seq_one_letter_code
_entity_poly.pdbx_strand_id
1 'polypeptide(L)' 'MYSPTAWNIIDERNLLRLNEDRLIVNYTGLGGIENCAVIRVNYPIPEQCGLFYFEVDIMGKW' A
#
# COMPACT_ATOMS: atom_id res chain seq x y z
N MET A 1 18.53 5.53 8.39
CA MET A 1 17.51 6.27 7.61
C MET A 1 16.82 5.22 6.75
N TYR A 2 15.52 4.97 6.96
CA TYR A 2 14.80 3.94 6.22
C TYR A 2 14.01 4.61 5.09
N SER A 3 14.14 4.08 3.88
CA SER A 3 13.34 4.50 2.72
C SER A 3 12.09 3.61 2.61
N PRO A 4 11.00 4.10 2.00
CA PRO A 4 9.84 3.27 1.69
C PRO A 4 10.22 2.13 0.75
N THR A 5 9.94 0.90 1.18
CA THR A 5 10.25 -0.33 0.40
C THR A 5 9.09 -1.31 0.34
N ALA A 6 8.02 -1.08 1.10
CA ALA A 6 6.87 -1.97 1.20
C ALA A 6 5.63 -1.21 1.70
N TRP A 7 4.46 -1.80 1.51
CA TRP A 7 3.22 -1.34 2.14
C TRP A 7 3.22 -1.59 3.65
N ASN A 8 2.56 -0.72 4.40
CA ASN A 8 2.52 -0.75 5.85
C ASN A 8 1.53 -1.80 6.36
N ILE A 9 2.01 -2.77 7.14
CA ILE A 9 1.18 -3.82 7.75
C ILE A 9 0.20 -3.26 8.79
N ILE A 10 0.48 -2.11 9.41
CA ILE A 10 -0.43 -1.48 10.37
C ILE A 10 -1.70 -0.97 9.66
N ASP A 11 -1.57 -0.65 8.38
CA ASP A 11 -2.69 -0.23 7.52
C ASP A 11 -3.42 -1.43 6.92
N GLU A 12 -2.94 -2.66 7.16
CA GLU A 12 -3.71 -3.88 6.91
C GLU A 12 -4.89 -3.93 7.89
N ARG A 13 -5.96 -3.22 7.55
CA ARG A 13 -7.21 -3.19 8.31
C ARG A 13 -8.33 -3.73 7.45
N ASN A 14 -9.16 -4.60 8.05
CA ASN A 14 -10.45 -5.17 7.62
C ASN A 14 -10.60 -5.56 6.14
N LEU A 15 -10.43 -4.60 5.23
CA LEU A 15 -10.67 -4.67 3.79
C LEU A 15 -9.39 -4.82 2.95
N LEU A 16 -8.20 -4.83 3.56
CA LEU A 16 -6.93 -5.03 2.86
C LEU A 16 -6.18 -6.24 3.39
N ARG A 17 -5.52 -6.95 2.48
CA ARG A 17 -4.61 -8.06 2.76
C ARG A 17 -3.32 -7.89 1.97
N LEU A 18 -2.18 -8.07 2.64
CA LEU A 18 -0.86 -8.01 2.03
C LEU A 18 -0.32 -9.41 1.75
N ASN A 19 0.51 -9.54 0.72
CA ASN A 19 1.35 -10.73 0.56
C ASN A 19 2.55 -10.68 1.53
N GLU A 20 3.32 -11.76 1.59
CA GLU A 20 4.47 -11.89 2.52
C GLU A 20 5.50 -10.75 2.36
N ASP A 21 5.83 -10.37 1.11
CA ASP A 21 6.77 -9.28 0.82
C ASP A 21 6.16 -7.88 0.98
N ARG A 22 4.85 -7.80 1.21
CA ARG A 22 4.07 -6.55 1.37
C ARG A 22 4.19 -5.59 0.18
N LEU A 23 4.31 -6.13 -1.04
CA LEU A 23 4.30 -5.36 -2.29
C LEU A 23 2.97 -5.48 -3.04
N ILE A 24 2.19 -6.52 -2.74
CA ILE A 24 0.87 -6.77 -3.31
C ILE A 24 -0.18 -6.44 -2.27
N VAL A 25 -1.18 -5.65 -2.69
CA VAL A 25 -2.35 -5.31 -1.87
C VAL A 25 -3.59 -5.93 -2.51
N ASN A 26 -4.30 -6.77 -1.77
CA ASN A 26 -5.58 -7.32 -2.17
C ASN A 26 -6.69 -6.64 -1.39
N TYR A 27 -7.69 -6.12 -2.11
CA TYR A 27 -8.92 -5.60 -1.51
C TYR A 27 -9.89 -6.76 -1.24
N THR A 28 -10.43 -6.83 -0.02
CA THR A 28 -11.33 -7.89 0.45
C THR A 28 -12.69 -7.37 0.89
N GLY A 29 -13.03 -6.12 0.57
CA GLY A 29 -14.35 -5.54 0.87
C GLY A 29 -15.42 -5.95 -0.14
N LEU A 30 -16.68 -5.71 0.22
CA LEU A 30 -17.85 -6.08 -0.59
C LEU A 30 -18.20 -5.06 -1.68
N GLY A 31 -17.37 -4.02 -1.88
CA GLY A 31 -17.68 -2.87 -2.74
C GLY A 31 -18.57 -1.82 -2.06
N GLY A 32 -18.78 -0.66 -2.68
CA GLY A 32 -19.53 0.47 -2.09
C GLY A 32 -18.64 1.56 -1.50
N ILE A 33 -19.15 2.80 -1.43
CA ILE A 33 -18.39 4.00 -1.00
C ILE A 33 -18.01 3.89 0.48
N GLU A 34 -18.85 3.26 1.28
CA GLU A 34 -18.63 2.97 2.70
C GLU A 34 -17.49 1.96 2.95
N ASN A 35 -17.05 1.24 1.92
CA ASN A 35 -16.00 0.23 1.99
C ASN A 35 -14.70 0.68 1.30
N CYS A 36 -14.41 1.98 1.25
CA CYS A 36 -13.10 2.47 0.81
C CYS A 36 -11.99 2.10 1.81
N ALA A 37 -10.81 1.74 1.30
CA ALA A 37 -9.64 1.44 2.11
C ALA A 37 -8.41 2.18 1.57
N VAL A 38 -7.50 2.56 2.47
CA VAL A 38 -6.29 3.31 2.16
C VAL A 38 -5.10 2.63 2.82
N ILE A 39 -3.97 2.62 2.14
CA ILE A 39 -2.71 2.06 2.63
C ILE A 39 -1.57 3.04 2.41
N ARG A 40 -0.64 3.09 3.38
CA ARG A 40 0.58 3.89 3.29
C ARG A 40 1.78 2.97 3.12
N VAL A 41 2.88 3.56 2.69
CA VAL A 41 4.20 2.93 2.73
C VAL A 41 4.70 2.78 4.18
N ASN A 42 5.60 1.84 4.41
CA ASN A 42 6.16 1.51 5.73
C ASN A 42 7.02 2.61 6.35
N TYR A 43 7.60 3.50 5.55
CA TYR A 43 8.38 4.65 5.98
C TYR A 43 8.07 5.88 5.12
N PRO A 44 8.16 7.11 5.67
CA PRO A 44 8.03 8.31 4.86
C PRO A 44 9.17 8.43 3.84
N ILE A 45 8.93 9.14 2.74
CA ILE A 45 9.98 9.49 1.78
C ILE A 45 10.99 10.41 2.49
N PRO A 46 12.28 10.05 2.55
CA PRO A 46 13.28 10.89 3.21
C PRO A 46 13.48 12.22 2.46
N GLU A 47 13.60 13.33 3.19
CA GLU A 47 13.82 14.65 2.61
C GLU A 47 15.14 14.73 1.81
N GLN A 48 16.13 13.91 2.17
CA GLN A 48 17.43 13.85 1.51
C GLN A 48 17.40 13.12 0.15
N CYS A 49 16.25 12.58 -0.27
CA CYS A 49 16.14 11.78 -1.50
C CYS A 49 16.39 12.61 -2.76
N GLY A 50 16.09 13.92 -2.74
CA GLY A 50 16.14 14.82 -3.90
C GLY A 50 15.04 14.51 -4.92
N LEU A 51 15.04 13.30 -5.46
CA LEU A 51 14.01 12.74 -6.33
C LEU A 51 13.61 11.35 -5.82
N PHE A 52 12.31 11.12 -5.61
CA PHE A 52 11.75 9.82 -5.26
C PHE A 52 10.79 9.35 -6.35
N TYR A 53 10.82 8.06 -6.66
CA TYR A 53 10.02 7.46 -7.72
C TYR A 53 9.43 6.12 -7.27
N PHE A 54 8.18 5.87 -7.62
CA PHE A 54 7.52 4.58 -7.46
C PHE A 54 6.43 4.42 -8.52
N GLU A 55 6.09 3.17 -8.82
CA GLU A 55 5.02 2.79 -9.75
C GLU A 55 4.10 1.78 -9.07
N VAL A 56 2.90 1.59 -9.63
CA VAL A 56 1.93 0.60 -9.17
C VAL A 56 1.34 -0.11 -10.37
N ASP A 57 1.41 -1.43 -10.38
CA ASP A 57 0.73 -2.27 -11.36
C ASP A 57 -0.68 -2.66 -10.87
N ILE A 58 -1.68 -2.49 -11.73
CA ILE A 58 -3.05 -2.92 -11.47
C ILE A 58 -3.20 -4.37 -11.93
N MET A 59 -3.18 -5.31 -10.97
CA MET A 59 -3.24 -6.75 -11.25
C MET A 59 -4.65 -7.35 -11.28
N GLY A 60 -5.64 -6.68 -10.67
CA GLY A 60 -7.04 -7.11 -10.64
C GLY A 60 -7.87 -6.51 -11.77
N LYS A 61 -8.96 -7.19 -12.15
CA LYS A 61 -10.00 -6.63 -13.03
C LYS A 61 -11.26 -6.34 -12.21
N TRP A 62 -11.98 -5.29 -12.60
CA TRP A 62 -13.26 -4.87 -12.03
C TRP A 62 -14.34 -5.93 -12.18
#